data_AF-A0A7C3SUG9-F1
#
_entry.id   AF-A0A7C3SUG9-F1
#
_cell.length_a   1.000
_cell.length_b   1.000
_cell.length_c   1.000
_cell.angle_alpha   90.00
_cell.angle_beta   90.00
_cell.angle_gamma   90.00
#
_symmetry.space_group_name_H-M   'P 1'
#
loop_
_entity.id
_entity.type
_entity.pdbx_description
1 polymer ?
#
loop_
_entity_poly.entity_id
_entity_poly.type
_entity_poly.pdbx_seq_one_letter_code
_entity_poly.pdbx_strand_id
1 'polypeptide(L)'
;MSKSNLKYMVIEALYDRQIRDVVGKLLAYQRNAPIHIRIVSPIIHDVELSDGEMLSKKIIKLIKFKDAKVTLVINPKMLKKKDKDVIELLERLDEMGVKIHCKKDLHAKTILLESREDRGVLVASANLTPSGLGSNKEIGVYFLNELDDVYDKIYDYVTDMLKETNVNVKGGDFRANLV
;
A
#
# COMPACT_ATOMS: atom_id res chain seq x y z
N MET A 1 -1.67 -11.74 -34.78
CA MET A 1 -2.97 -11.99 -34.13
C MET A 1 -2.98 -11.28 -32.79
N SER A 2 -3.57 -10.09 -32.75
CA SER A 2 -3.74 -9.31 -31.52
C SER A 2 -4.86 -9.96 -30.70
N LYS A 3 -4.52 -10.60 -29.57
CA LYS A 3 -5.53 -10.93 -28.57
C LYS A 3 -5.99 -9.59 -27.99
N SER A 4 -7.26 -9.28 -28.17
CA SER A 4 -7.91 -8.19 -27.46
C SER A 4 -7.71 -8.40 -25.96
N ASN A 5 -6.78 -7.67 -25.35
CA ASN A 5 -6.68 -7.53 -23.91
C ASN A 5 -7.95 -6.81 -23.46
N LEU A 6 -8.98 -7.59 -23.10
CA LEU A 6 -10.12 -7.10 -22.35
C LEU A 6 -9.55 -6.49 -21.06
N LYS A 7 -9.54 -5.16 -21.01
CA LYS A 7 -9.20 -4.39 -19.82
C LYS A 7 -10.26 -4.76 -18.78
N TYR A 8 -9.88 -5.54 -17.77
CA TYR A 8 -10.82 -5.90 -16.71
C TYR A 8 -11.16 -4.62 -15.93
N MET A 9 -12.43 -4.24 -16.03
CA MET A 9 -13.02 -3.10 -15.36
C MET A 9 -13.85 -3.64 -14.20
N VAL A 10 -13.57 -3.19 -12.98
CA VAL A 10 -14.17 -3.76 -11.76
C VAL A 10 -14.44 -2.67 -10.73
N ILE A 11 -15.64 -2.71 -10.15
CA ILE A 11 -16.03 -1.96 -8.95
C ILE A 11 -16.64 -2.96 -7.97
N GLU A 12 -16.05 -3.10 -6.78
CA GLU A 12 -16.48 -4.08 -5.78
C GLU A 12 -16.57 -3.43 -4.39
N ALA A 13 -17.71 -3.61 -3.73
CA ALA A 13 -17.80 -3.45 -2.28
C ALA A 13 -17.23 -4.73 -1.62
N LEU A 14 -16.39 -4.55 -0.62
CA LEU A 14 -15.64 -5.61 0.05
C LEU A 14 -15.94 -5.62 1.54
N TYR A 15 -15.87 -6.80 2.15
CA TYR A 15 -15.90 -6.95 3.60
C TYR A 15 -14.93 -8.02 4.10
N ASP A 16 -14.45 -7.84 5.32
CA ASP A 16 -13.59 -8.78 6.06
C ASP A 16 -12.41 -9.29 5.20
N ARG A 17 -12.32 -10.63 5.00
CA ARG A 17 -11.21 -11.29 4.29
C ARG A 17 -11.09 -10.92 2.82
N GLN A 18 -12.16 -10.40 2.20
CA GLN A 18 -12.11 -9.96 0.79
C GLN A 18 -11.13 -8.79 0.60
N ILE A 19 -10.94 -7.97 1.63
CA ILE A 19 -9.96 -6.88 1.62
C ILE A 19 -8.55 -7.47 1.48
N ARG A 20 -8.22 -8.53 2.22
CA ARG A 20 -6.93 -9.22 2.13
C ARG A 20 -6.67 -9.77 0.72
N ASP A 21 -7.70 -10.34 0.10
CA ASP A 21 -7.60 -10.89 -1.26
C ASP A 21 -7.31 -9.77 -2.26
N VAL A 22 -7.95 -8.62 -2.12
CA VAL A 22 -7.71 -7.44 -2.97
C VAL A 22 -6.33 -6.83 -2.73
N VAL A 23 -5.83 -6.77 -1.49
CA VAL A 23 -4.42 -6.38 -1.23
C VAL A 23 -3.47 -7.33 -1.98
N GLY A 24 -3.72 -8.64 -1.92
CA GLY A 24 -2.96 -9.66 -2.64
C GLY A 24 -2.98 -9.45 -4.15
N LYS A 25 -4.17 -9.16 -4.71
CA LYS A 25 -4.36 -8.81 -6.12
C LYS A 25 -3.59 -7.53 -6.47
N LEU A 26 -3.77 -6.42 -5.77
CA LEU A 26 -3.09 -5.14 -6.03
C LEU A 26 -1.56 -5.24 -5.98
N LEU A 27 -1.03 -6.17 -5.20
CA LEU A 27 0.41 -6.44 -5.08
C LEU A 27 0.89 -7.64 -5.92
N ALA A 28 0.07 -8.14 -6.85
CA ALA A 28 0.46 -9.21 -7.76
C ALA A 28 1.58 -8.77 -8.71
N TYR A 29 2.62 -9.61 -8.83
CA TYR A 29 3.81 -9.36 -9.63
C TYR A 29 3.58 -9.54 -11.14
N GLN A 30 2.41 -10.01 -11.59
CA GLN A 30 2.15 -10.35 -13.00
C GLN A 30 1.89 -9.12 -13.89
N ARG A 31 1.87 -7.91 -13.32
CA ARG A 31 1.56 -6.68 -14.04
C ARG A 31 2.69 -6.18 -14.94
N ASN A 32 2.31 -5.36 -15.92
CA ASN A 32 3.21 -4.73 -16.87
C ASN A 32 3.83 -3.46 -16.29
N ALA A 33 5.16 -3.34 -16.36
CA ALA A 33 5.89 -2.17 -15.90
C ALA A 33 5.68 -0.95 -16.83
N PRO A 34 5.87 0.30 -16.34
CA PRO A 34 6.28 0.69 -14.99
C PRO A 34 5.19 0.39 -13.95
N ILE A 35 5.57 0.18 -12.69
CA ILE A 35 4.62 -0.04 -11.58
C ILE A 35 4.89 0.98 -10.47
N HIS A 36 3.87 1.73 -10.08
CA HIS A 36 3.89 2.63 -8.93
C HIS A 36 2.84 2.18 -7.93
N ILE A 37 3.26 2.04 -6.67
CA ILE A 37 2.37 1.65 -5.58
C ILE A 37 2.51 2.66 -4.45
N ARG A 38 1.38 3.18 -3.97
CA ARG A 38 1.31 4.00 -2.76
C ARG A 38 0.44 3.31 -1.74
N ILE A 39 1.01 3.02 -0.59
CA ILE A 39 0.34 2.39 0.53
C ILE A 39 0.21 3.44 1.62
N VAL A 40 -1.01 3.69 2.06
CA VAL A 40 -1.31 4.57 3.19
C VAL A 40 -1.98 3.70 4.24
N SER A 41 -1.34 3.54 5.39
CA SER A 41 -1.91 2.77 6.51
C SER A 41 -1.30 3.26 7.82
N PRO A 42 -2.09 3.73 8.80
CA PRO A 42 -1.58 4.22 10.08
C PRO A 42 -0.69 3.20 10.79
N ILE A 43 -1.09 1.92 10.74
CA ILE A 43 -0.37 0.79 11.30
C ILE A 43 -0.15 -0.25 10.19
N ILE A 44 1.04 -0.85 10.16
CA ILE A 44 1.42 -1.93 9.25
C ILE A 44 2.15 -3.03 10.01
N HIS A 45 1.87 -4.29 9.67
CA HIS A 45 2.60 -5.48 10.11
C HIS A 45 2.92 -6.34 8.88
N ASP A 46 3.88 -7.27 9.03
CA ASP A 46 4.13 -8.25 7.99
C ASP A 46 3.06 -9.33 8.08
N VAL A 47 2.05 -9.22 7.23
CA VAL A 47 0.86 -10.09 7.23
C VAL A 47 0.93 -11.09 6.08
N GLU A 48 0.46 -12.31 6.33
CA GLU A 48 0.25 -13.29 5.26
C GLU A 48 -0.99 -12.92 4.44
N LEU A 49 -0.83 -12.82 3.12
CA LEU A 49 -1.92 -12.54 2.19
C LEU A 49 -2.62 -13.82 1.73
N SER A 50 -3.66 -13.67 0.91
CA SER A 50 -4.52 -14.76 0.47
C SER A 50 -3.81 -15.88 -0.31
N ASP A 51 -2.65 -15.59 -0.88
CA ASP A 51 -1.82 -16.54 -1.62
C ASP A 51 -0.69 -17.15 -0.77
N GLY A 52 -0.71 -16.93 0.55
CA GLY A 52 0.28 -17.47 1.49
C GLY A 52 1.60 -16.71 1.52
N GLU A 53 1.75 -15.64 0.72
CA GLU A 53 2.94 -14.80 0.79
C GLU A 53 2.81 -13.66 1.81
N MET A 54 3.91 -13.39 2.50
CA MET A 54 4.03 -12.22 3.36
C MET A 54 3.96 -10.92 2.55
N LEU A 55 3.29 -9.90 3.08
CA LEU A 55 3.17 -8.56 2.49
C LEU A 55 4.54 -8.01 2.06
N SER A 56 5.52 -8.09 2.95
CA SER A 56 6.89 -7.64 2.68
C SER A 56 7.54 -8.37 1.50
N LYS A 57 7.34 -9.69 1.38
CA LYS A 57 7.89 -10.50 0.28
C LYS A 57 7.33 -10.05 -1.07
N LYS A 58 6.03 -9.75 -1.15
CA LYS A 58 5.40 -9.23 -2.36
C LYS A 58 5.93 -7.88 -2.78
N ILE A 59 6.02 -6.94 -1.83
CA ILE A 59 6.59 -5.61 -2.08
C ILE A 59 8.02 -5.73 -2.61
N ILE A 60 8.85 -6.57 -1.98
CA ILE A 60 10.24 -6.80 -2.40
C ILE A 60 10.30 -7.42 -3.80
N LYS A 61 9.44 -8.39 -4.12
CA LYS A 61 9.36 -8.98 -5.46
C LYS A 61 9.01 -7.94 -6.52
N LEU A 62 8.05 -7.06 -6.23
CA LEU A 62 7.67 -5.97 -7.14
C LEU A 62 8.85 -5.03 -7.41
N ILE A 63 9.60 -4.64 -6.37
CA ILE A 63 10.77 -3.78 -6.54
C ILE A 63 11.85 -4.51 -7.35
N LYS A 64 12.24 -5.73 -6.93
CA LYS A 64 13.37 -6.45 -7.54
C LYS A 64 13.12 -6.91 -8.97
N PHE A 65 11.90 -7.35 -9.29
CA PHE A 65 11.59 -7.98 -10.58
C PHE A 65 10.84 -7.07 -11.55
N LYS A 66 10.24 -5.97 -11.06
CA LYS A 66 9.45 -5.05 -11.88
C LYS A 66 9.92 -3.60 -11.80
N ASP A 67 11.00 -3.33 -11.08
CA ASP A 67 11.48 -1.97 -10.82
C ASP A 67 10.36 -1.07 -10.27
N ALA A 68 9.50 -1.66 -9.43
CA ALA A 68 8.33 -0.95 -8.92
C ALA A 68 8.76 0.15 -7.94
N LYS A 69 8.17 1.34 -8.07
CA LYS A 69 8.34 2.40 -7.08
C LYS A 69 7.27 2.27 -6.02
N VAL A 70 7.68 2.00 -4.79
CA VAL A 70 6.76 1.81 -3.66
C VAL A 70 6.93 2.94 -2.66
N THR A 71 5.83 3.57 -2.28
CA THR A 71 5.76 4.57 -1.21
C THR A 71 4.84 4.07 -0.12
N LEU A 72 5.27 4.18 1.14
CA LEU A 72 4.51 3.79 2.32
C LEU A 72 4.34 5.00 3.23
N VAL A 73 3.09 5.31 3.63
CA VAL A 73 2.78 6.38 4.59
C VAL A 73 2.19 5.76 5.85
N ILE A 74 2.80 6.05 7.00
CA ILE A 74 2.42 5.51 8.32
C ILE A 74 2.19 6.60 9.35
N ASN A 75 1.55 6.25 10.47
CA ASN A 75 1.42 7.13 11.62
C ASN A 75 2.46 6.76 12.69
N PRO A 76 3.52 7.57 12.89
CA PRO A 76 4.55 7.26 13.88
C PRO A 76 4.01 7.25 15.32
N LYS A 77 2.94 8.01 15.63
CA LYS A 77 2.34 8.01 16.98
C LYS A 77 1.63 6.69 17.31
N MET A 78 1.25 5.92 16.30
CA MET A 78 0.57 4.64 16.47
C MET A 78 1.54 3.46 16.56
N LEU A 79 2.83 3.70 16.29
CA LEU A 79 3.90 2.74 16.54
C LEU A 79 4.30 2.84 18.01
N LYS A 80 4.16 1.78 18.78
CA LYS A 80 4.68 1.76 20.15
C LYS A 80 6.18 1.48 20.06
N LYS A 81 7.00 2.09 20.93
CA LYS A 81 8.45 1.79 21.05
C LYS A 81 8.77 0.31 21.33
N LYS A 82 7.76 -0.48 21.69
CA LYS A 82 7.86 -1.93 21.94
C LYS A 82 7.53 -2.80 20.71
N ASP A 83 7.06 -2.21 19.61
CA ASP A 83 6.69 -2.92 18.39
C ASP A 83 7.94 -3.19 17.54
N LYS A 84 8.90 -3.94 18.10
CA LYS A 84 10.19 -4.26 17.46
C LYS A 84 9.98 -4.87 16.07
N ASP A 85 9.04 -5.79 15.93
CA ASP A 85 8.72 -6.45 14.67
C ASP A 85 8.28 -5.45 13.57
N VAL A 86 7.55 -4.39 13.96
CA VAL A 86 7.13 -3.35 13.01
C VAL A 86 8.31 -2.47 12.63
N ILE A 87 9.18 -2.13 13.58
CA ILE A 87 10.39 -1.35 13.30
C ILE A 87 11.31 -2.14 12.35
N GLU A 88 11.58 -3.42 12.65
CA GLU A 88 12.39 -4.31 11.80
C GLU A 88 11.79 -4.47 10.40
N LEU A 89 10.46 -4.57 10.29
CA LEU A 89 9.78 -4.56 9.01
C LEU A 89 10.03 -3.27 8.23
N LEU A 90 9.86 -2.11 8.87
CA LEU A 90 10.05 -0.81 8.22
C LEU A 90 11.50 -0.62 7.77
N GLU A 91 12.48 -0.99 8.61
CA GLU A 91 13.90 -0.94 8.27
C GLU A 91 14.20 -1.80 7.04
N ARG A 92 13.71 -3.05 7.04
CA ARG A 92 13.87 -3.96 5.91
C ARG A 92 13.20 -3.44 4.63
N LEU A 93 12.05 -2.76 4.72
CA LEU A 93 11.38 -2.17 3.56
C LEU A 93 12.16 -0.97 3.01
N ASP A 94 12.67 -0.11 3.88
CA ASP A 94 13.50 1.04 3.53
C ASP A 94 14.80 0.62 2.83
N GLU A 95 15.51 -0.38 3.38
CA GLU A 95 16.71 -0.98 2.77
C GLU A 95 16.45 -1.55 1.37
N MET A 96 15.23 -2.00 1.10
CA MET A 96 14.81 -2.54 -0.20
C MET A 96 14.29 -1.46 -1.17
N GLY A 97 14.35 -0.18 -0.79
CA GLY A 97 14.00 0.96 -1.65
C GLY A 97 12.56 1.45 -1.52
N VAL A 98 11.81 1.01 -0.51
CA VAL A 98 10.49 1.60 -0.21
C VAL A 98 10.68 2.98 0.37
N LYS A 99 10.03 4.00 -0.18
CA LYS A 99 10.03 5.35 0.41
C LYS A 99 9.03 5.42 1.55
N ILE A 100 9.52 5.51 2.79
CA ILE A 100 8.67 5.57 3.98
C ILE A 100 8.46 7.01 4.42
N HIS A 101 7.19 7.39 4.61
CA HIS A 101 6.76 8.72 5.02
C HIS A 101 5.95 8.63 6.32
N CYS A 102 6.15 9.60 7.21
CA CYS A 102 5.47 9.65 8.51
C CYS A 102 4.49 10.82 8.58
N LYS A 103 3.24 10.54 8.97
CA LYS A 103 2.18 11.56 9.18
C LYS A 103 1.46 11.32 10.51
N LYS A 104 1.64 12.25 11.45
CA LYS A 104 1.18 12.14 12.85
C LYS A 104 -0.33 12.00 13.04
N ASP A 105 -1.13 12.52 12.11
CA ASP A 105 -2.59 12.50 12.19
C ASP A 105 -3.19 11.70 11.02
N LEU A 106 -2.48 10.64 10.61
CA LEU A 106 -2.94 9.73 9.58
C LEU A 106 -3.93 8.71 10.17
N HIS A 107 -5.11 8.65 9.56
CA HIS A 107 -6.13 7.62 9.83
C HIS A 107 -6.63 6.90 8.55
N ALA A 108 -6.41 7.49 7.38
CA ALA A 108 -6.83 6.92 6.10
C ALA A 108 -6.10 5.60 5.81
N LYS A 109 -6.81 4.63 5.22
CA LYS A 109 -6.19 3.40 4.69
C LYS A 109 -6.54 3.24 3.23
N THR A 110 -5.53 3.30 2.38
CA THR A 110 -5.70 3.15 0.94
C THR A 110 -4.48 2.52 0.30
N ILE A 111 -4.68 1.77 -0.78
CA ILE A 111 -3.62 1.32 -1.67
C ILE A 111 -3.96 1.82 -3.07
N LEU A 112 -3.05 2.62 -3.63
CA LEU A 112 -3.07 3.04 -5.02
C LEU A 112 -2.06 2.20 -5.80
N LEU A 113 -2.49 1.72 -6.96
CA LEU A 113 -1.67 1.06 -7.95
C LEU A 113 -1.81 1.85 -9.25
N GLU A 114 -0.69 2.14 -9.88
CA GLU A 114 -0.61 2.56 -11.27
C GLU A 114 0.39 1.66 -11.98
N SER A 115 0.00 1.13 -13.12
CA SER A 115 0.88 0.43 -14.04
C SER A 115 0.66 0.91 -15.47
N ARG A 116 1.35 0.32 -16.44
CA ARG A 116 1.15 0.68 -17.86
C ARG A 116 -0.31 0.53 -18.32
N GLU A 117 -1.00 -0.48 -17.81
CA GLU A 117 -2.36 -0.85 -18.26
C GLU A 117 -3.41 -0.75 -17.16
N ASP A 118 -2.98 -0.73 -15.90
CA ASP A 118 -3.87 -0.81 -14.74
C ASP A 118 -3.81 0.43 -13.85
N ARG A 119 -4.97 0.95 -13.46
CA ARG A 119 -5.15 1.86 -12.33
C ARG A 119 -6.05 1.20 -11.31
N GLY A 120 -5.52 0.95 -10.11
CA GLY A 120 -6.22 0.25 -9.04
C GLY A 120 -6.26 1.08 -7.77
N VAL A 121 -7.40 1.06 -7.07
CA VAL A 121 -7.54 1.68 -5.76
C VAL A 121 -8.30 0.76 -4.83
N LEU A 122 -7.79 0.61 -3.62
CA LEU A 122 -8.53 0.06 -2.48
C LEU A 122 -8.65 1.16 -1.44
N VAL A 123 -9.87 1.51 -1.02
CA VAL A 123 -10.13 2.31 0.18
C VAL A 123 -10.81 1.40 1.21
N ALA A 124 -10.28 1.31 2.41
CA ALA A 124 -10.79 0.40 3.43
C ALA A 124 -10.76 0.98 4.84
N SER A 125 -11.56 0.40 5.74
CA SER A 125 -11.47 0.64 7.18
C SER A 125 -10.32 -0.11 7.85
N ALA A 126 -9.84 -1.19 7.20
CA ALA A 126 -8.81 -2.09 7.71
C ALA A 126 -7.40 -1.49 7.67
N ASN A 127 -6.67 -1.56 8.78
CA ASN A 127 -5.21 -1.42 8.76
C ASN A 127 -4.56 -2.69 8.18
N LEU A 128 -3.35 -2.56 7.63
CA LEU A 128 -2.52 -3.69 7.19
C LEU A 128 -1.92 -4.47 8.38
N THR A 129 -2.78 -5.12 9.15
CA THR A 129 -2.43 -5.87 10.37
C THR A 129 -3.13 -7.24 10.36
N PRO A 130 -2.66 -8.23 11.15
CA PRO A 130 -3.30 -9.54 11.17
C PRO A 130 -4.79 -9.47 11.53
N SER A 131 -5.15 -8.60 12.46
CA SER A 131 -6.55 -8.39 12.86
C SER A 131 -7.35 -7.66 11.77
N GLY A 132 -6.82 -6.56 11.23
CA GLY A 132 -7.48 -5.77 10.18
C GLY A 132 -7.72 -6.52 8.86
N LEU A 133 -6.83 -7.43 8.47
CA LEU A 133 -7.00 -8.25 7.26
C LEU A 133 -7.55 -9.66 7.54
N GLY A 134 -7.93 -9.96 8.78
CA GLY A 134 -8.24 -11.32 9.21
C GLY A 134 -9.51 -11.45 10.03
N SER A 135 -9.49 -10.93 11.26
CA SER A 135 -10.51 -11.20 12.29
C SER A 135 -11.50 -10.06 12.50
N ASN A 136 -11.12 -8.82 12.21
CA ASN A 136 -11.96 -7.67 12.44
C ASN A 136 -13.10 -7.59 11.42
N LYS A 137 -14.19 -6.95 11.82
CA LYS A 137 -15.25 -6.52 10.91
C LYS A 137 -14.82 -5.25 10.22
N GLU A 138 -14.59 -5.37 8.91
CA GLU A 138 -14.01 -4.30 8.10
C GLU A 138 -14.77 -4.21 6.78
N ILE A 139 -14.81 -3.00 6.21
CA ILE A 139 -15.45 -2.72 4.94
C ILE A 139 -14.47 -1.98 4.04
N GLY A 140 -14.60 -2.17 2.73
CA GLY A 140 -13.84 -1.42 1.75
C GLY A 140 -14.54 -1.34 0.41
N VAL A 141 -13.97 -0.52 -0.46
CA VAL A 141 -14.35 -0.45 -1.87
C VAL A 141 -13.08 -0.56 -2.71
N TYR A 142 -13.16 -1.35 -3.76
CA TYR A 142 -12.09 -1.57 -4.71
C TYR A 142 -12.52 -1.20 -6.11
N PHE A 143 -11.61 -0.53 -6.82
CA PHE A 143 -11.77 -0.10 -8.20
C PHE A 143 -10.56 -0.56 -9.01
N LEU A 144 -10.79 -1.09 -10.20
CA LEU A 144 -9.74 -1.39 -11.18
C LEU A 144 -10.17 -0.90 -12.55
N ASN A 145 -9.36 -0.04 -13.15
CA ASN A 145 -9.57 0.53 -14.47
C ASN A 145 -10.95 1.20 -14.65
N GLU A 146 -11.49 1.71 -13.55
CA GLU A 146 -12.81 2.30 -13.42
C GLU A 146 -12.73 3.54 -12.53
N LEU A 147 -13.67 4.47 -12.73
CA LEU A 147 -13.79 5.73 -11.98
C LEU A 147 -12.48 6.55 -11.96
N ASP A 148 -11.95 6.89 -13.14
CA ASP A 148 -10.70 7.64 -13.27
C ASP A 148 -10.73 8.99 -12.50
N ASP A 149 -11.88 9.66 -12.43
CA ASP A 149 -12.04 10.90 -11.67
C ASP A 149 -11.94 10.70 -10.16
N VAL A 150 -12.42 9.56 -9.65
CA VAL A 150 -12.26 9.17 -8.24
C VAL A 150 -10.83 8.75 -7.96
N TYR A 151 -10.20 8.00 -8.88
CA TYR A 151 -8.78 7.65 -8.80
C TYR A 151 -7.93 8.90 -8.66
N ASP A 152 -8.07 9.85 -9.59
CA ASP A 152 -7.25 11.05 -9.65
C ASP A 152 -7.42 11.91 -8.38
N LYS A 153 -8.65 12.03 -7.85
CA LYS A 153 -8.89 12.72 -6.55
C LYS A 153 -8.19 12.06 -5.37
N ILE A 154 -8.20 10.72 -5.30
CA ILE A 154 -7.51 10.00 -4.21
C ILE A 154 -5.99 10.10 -4.42
N TYR A 155 -5.52 10.04 -5.66
CA TYR A 155 -4.12 10.26 -6.00
C TYR A 155 -3.64 11.64 -5.57
N ASP A 156 -4.41 12.69 -5.85
CA ASP A 156 -4.12 14.06 -5.46
C ASP A 156 -4.10 14.21 -3.93
N TYR A 157 -5.10 13.65 -3.24
CA TYR A 157 -5.12 13.61 -1.77
C TYR A 157 -3.85 12.97 -1.18
N VAL A 158 -3.40 11.82 -1.72
CA VAL A 158 -2.16 11.18 -1.27
C VAL A 158 -0.94 12.02 -1.65
N THR A 159 -0.93 12.64 -2.84
CA THR A 159 0.16 13.50 -3.29
C THR A 159 0.33 14.73 -2.39
N ASP A 160 -0.77 15.38 -2.03
CA ASP A 160 -0.77 16.52 -1.11
C ASP A 160 -0.33 16.09 0.29
N MET A 161 -0.80 14.95 0.78
CA MET A 161 -0.32 14.38 2.04
C MET A 161 1.20 14.16 2.03
N LEU A 162 1.77 13.67 0.92
CA LEU A 162 3.22 13.48 0.80
C LEU A 162 4.01 14.79 0.85
N LYS A 163 3.47 15.91 0.35
CA LYS A 163 4.12 17.24 0.46
C LYS A 163 4.24 17.70 1.92
N GLU A 164 3.30 17.28 2.76
CA GLU A 164 3.26 17.61 4.19
C GLU A 164 4.08 16.64 5.06
N THR A 165 4.63 15.58 4.47
CA THR A 165 5.48 14.62 5.17
C THR A 165 6.94 15.05 5.05
N ASN A 166 7.74 14.77 6.08
CA ASN A 166 9.14 15.21 6.14
C ASN A 166 10.00 14.50 5.08
N VAL A 167 10.15 15.12 3.89
CA VAL A 167 11.20 14.78 2.90
C VAL A 167 12.52 15.50 3.22
N ASN A 168 12.51 16.45 4.17
CA ASN A 168 13.61 17.40 4.40
C ASN A 168 14.75 16.92 5.31
N VAL A 169 14.82 15.64 5.67
CA VAL A 169 16.08 15.08 6.21
C VAL A 169 16.87 14.58 5.00
N LYS A 170 17.88 15.34 4.55
CA LYS A 170 18.88 14.84 3.60
C LYS A 170 19.41 13.49 4.12
N GLY A 171 19.04 12.38 3.47
CA GLY A 171 19.40 11.03 3.92
C GLY A 171 18.34 10.27 4.71
N GLY A 172 17.12 10.81 4.87
CA GLY A 172 15.89 10.03 5.03
C GLY A 172 15.81 9.04 6.19
N ASP A 173 16.50 9.25 7.31
CA ASP A 173 16.37 8.34 8.45
C ASP A 173 14.98 8.49 9.10
N PHE A 174 14.05 7.61 8.74
CA PHE A 174 12.71 7.59 9.33
C PHE A 174 12.77 7.36 10.85
N ARG A 175 13.86 6.78 11.38
CA ARG A 175 14.06 6.58 12.83
C ARG A 175 14.07 7.91 13.58
N ALA A 176 14.49 9.01 12.96
CA ALA A 176 14.41 10.36 13.55
C ALA A 176 12.96 10.78 13.87
N ASN A 177 11.97 10.18 13.21
CA ASN A 177 10.55 10.44 13.43
C ASN A 177 9.87 9.43 14.36
N LEU A 178 10.59 8.41 14.86
CA LEU A 178 10.08 7.40 15.80
C LEU A 178 10.28 7.77 17.29
N VAL A 179 10.81 8.96 17.58
CA VAL A 179 11.18 9.44 18.93
C VAL A 179 9.98 9.94 19.73
#